data_AF-A0A6G2DBU1-F1
#
_entry.id   AF-A0A6G2DBU1-F1
#
_cell.length_a   1.000
_cell.length_b   1.000
_cell.length_c   1.000
_cell.angle_alpha   90.00
_cell.angle_beta   90.00
_cell.angle_gamma   90.00
#
_symmetry.space_group_name_H-M   'P 1'
#
loop_
_entity.id
_entity.type
_entity.pdbx_description
1 polymer ?
#
loop_
_entity_poly.entity_id
_entity_poly.type
_entity_poly.pdbx_seq_one_letter_code
_entity_poly.pdbx_strand_id
1 'polypeptide(L)'
;HELSKSLFKGQQVMSIEDPVEIKQDDMLQLQLNEAIGLTYENLIKLSLRHRPDLLIIGEIRDSETARAVVRASLTGATVFSTIHAKSIRGVYERLLELGVSEEELAVVLQGVCYQRLIGGGGIVDFANRDYQEHQAAKWNEQIDQLLKDGHITSLQAETEKISYS
;
A
#
# COMPACT_ATOMS: atom_id res chain seq x y z
N HIS A 1 6.55 8.57 -3.47
CA HIS A 1 6.65 10.03 -3.69
C HIS A 1 6.50 10.45 -5.16
N GLU A 2 7.08 9.78 -6.17
CA GLU A 2 6.90 10.23 -7.57
C GLU A 2 5.44 10.25 -8.05
N LEU A 3 4.62 9.27 -7.64
CA LEU A 3 3.17 9.29 -7.91
C LEU A 3 2.45 10.48 -7.27
N SER A 4 2.85 10.89 -6.06
CA SER A 4 2.23 12.06 -5.42
C SER A 4 2.62 13.35 -6.15
N LYS A 5 3.87 13.47 -6.59
CA LYS A 5 4.33 14.63 -7.38
C LYS A 5 3.57 14.80 -8.70
N SER A 6 3.28 13.69 -9.38
CA SER A 6 2.60 13.73 -10.67
C SER A 6 1.09 13.94 -10.56
N LEU A 7 0.43 13.26 -9.62
CA LEU A 7 -1.04 13.25 -9.50
C LEU A 7 -1.58 14.32 -8.53
N PHE A 8 -0.78 14.77 -7.56
CA PHE A 8 -1.18 15.69 -6.50
C PHE A 8 -0.42 17.02 -6.56
N LYS A 9 -0.01 17.44 -7.75
CA LYS A 9 0.72 18.71 -7.94
C LYS A 9 -0.11 19.90 -7.46
N GLY A 10 0.47 20.71 -6.57
CA GLY A 10 -0.18 21.89 -6.00
C GLY A 10 -1.20 21.57 -4.90
N GLN A 11 -1.31 20.31 -4.50
CA GLN A 11 -2.14 19.85 -3.38
C GLN A 11 -1.28 19.65 -2.13
N GLN A 12 -1.92 19.60 -0.97
CA GLN A 12 -1.25 19.41 0.30
C GLN A 12 -0.98 17.92 0.55
N VAL A 13 0.26 17.51 0.26
CA VAL A 13 0.73 16.15 0.47
C VAL A 13 1.50 16.07 1.79
N MET A 14 1.17 15.06 2.60
CA MET A 14 1.88 14.75 3.85
C MET A 14 2.26 13.26 3.89
N SER A 15 3.36 12.92 4.55
CA SER A 15 3.71 11.54 4.84
C SER A 15 4.02 11.29 6.32
N ILE A 16 3.79 10.06 6.77
CA ILE A 16 4.18 9.55 8.08
C ILE A 16 5.01 8.28 7.83
N GLU A 17 6.30 8.32 8.18
CA GLU A 17 7.29 7.32 7.79
C GLU A 17 8.15 6.85 9.00
N ASP A 18 8.81 5.70 8.86
CA ASP A 18 9.67 5.08 9.89
C ASP A 18 10.85 4.30 9.25
N PRO A 19 11.99 4.95 8.98
CA PRO A 19 12.26 6.39 8.99
C PRO A 19 11.89 7.07 7.65
N VAL A 20 12.14 8.38 7.52
CA VAL A 20 12.09 9.07 6.22
C VAL A 20 13.34 8.72 5.40
N GLU A 21 13.17 7.97 4.31
CA GLU A 21 14.28 7.48 3.47
C GLU A 21 14.86 8.56 2.56
N ILE A 22 13.99 9.30 1.86
CA ILE A 22 14.38 10.34 0.91
C ILE A 22 13.56 11.60 1.22
N LYS A 23 14.26 12.68 1.53
CA LYS A 23 13.63 13.97 1.77
C LYS A 23 13.06 14.55 0.47
N GLN A 24 11.81 15.00 0.52
CA GLN A 24 11.10 15.68 -0.55
C GLN A 24 10.77 17.10 -0.08
N ASP A 25 11.17 18.12 -0.84
CA ASP A 25 10.97 19.51 -0.45
C ASP A 25 9.51 19.98 -0.66
N ASP A 26 8.73 19.25 -1.46
CA ASP A 26 7.35 19.58 -1.84
C ASP A 26 6.28 18.83 -1.01
N MET A 27 6.69 18.13 0.05
CA MET A 27 5.81 17.36 0.92
C MET A 27 6.22 17.53 2.39
N LEU A 28 5.25 17.61 3.28
CA LEU A 28 5.52 17.59 4.72
C LEU A 28 5.70 16.14 5.18
N GLN A 29 6.93 15.75 5.51
CA GLN A 29 7.26 14.40 5.97
C GLN A 29 7.43 14.38 7.48
N LEU A 30 6.63 13.54 8.14
CA LEU A 30 6.67 13.30 9.57
C LEU A 30 7.30 11.93 9.82
N GLN A 31 8.22 11.85 10.77
CA GLN A 31 8.85 10.60 11.15
C GLN A 31 8.33 10.12 12.50
N LEU A 32 8.14 8.81 12.65
CA LEU A 32 7.86 8.20 13.94
C LEU A 32 9.00 8.48 14.93
N ASN A 33 8.60 8.71 16.18
CA ASN A 33 9.51 8.76 17.32
C ASN A 33 8.75 8.41 18.59
N GLU A 34 8.74 7.13 18.93
CA GLU A 34 8.03 6.61 20.10
C GLU A 34 8.54 7.23 21.42
N ALA A 35 9.84 7.54 21.51
CA ALA A 35 10.46 8.08 22.72
C ALA A 35 9.88 9.44 23.14
N ILE A 36 9.29 10.18 22.20
CA ILE A 36 8.61 11.46 22.45
C ILE A 36 7.12 11.41 22.09
N GLY A 37 6.55 10.21 21.91
CA GLY A 37 5.13 10.00 21.65
C GLY A 37 4.65 10.35 20.23
N LEU A 38 5.54 10.46 19.25
CA LEU A 38 5.18 10.61 17.84
C LEU A 38 4.85 9.24 17.23
N THR A 39 3.72 8.66 17.63
CA THR A 39 3.17 7.41 17.10
C THR A 39 2.32 7.64 15.85
N TYR A 40 2.00 6.58 15.11
CA TYR A 40 1.08 6.67 13.96
C TYR A 40 -0.24 7.35 14.33
N GLU A 41 -0.87 6.96 15.44
CA GLU A 41 -2.15 7.55 15.85
C GLU A 41 -2.04 9.07 16.07
N ASN A 42 -0.98 9.52 16.77
CA ASN A 42 -0.79 10.93 17.07
C ASN A 42 -0.43 11.74 15.82
N LEU A 43 0.44 11.21 14.96
CA LEU A 43 0.83 11.87 13.73
C LEU A 43 -0.30 11.92 12.70
N ILE A 44 -1.15 10.88 12.63
CA ILE A 44 -2.36 10.91 11.80
C ILE A 44 -3.31 11.99 12.29
N LYS A 45 -3.61 12.04 13.59
CA LYS A 45 -4.47 13.10 14.18
C LYS A 45 -3.92 14.50 13.92
N LEU A 46 -2.61 14.68 14.01
CA LEU A 46 -1.94 15.94 13.69
C LEU A 46 -2.10 16.26 12.21
N SER A 47 -1.78 15.31 11.33
CA SER A 47 -1.83 15.47 9.88
C SER A 47 -3.23 15.88 9.43
N LEU A 48 -4.29 15.24 9.94
CA LEU A 48 -5.67 15.59 9.57
C LEU A 48 -6.05 17.05 9.90
N ARG A 49 -5.42 17.69 10.90
CA ARG A 49 -5.63 19.12 11.20
C ARG A 49 -5.02 20.04 10.14
N HIS A 50 -4.03 19.55 9.42
CA HIS A 50 -3.45 20.25 8.28
C HIS A 50 -4.33 20.14 7.03
N ARG A 51 -5.44 19.38 7.05
CA ARG A 51 -6.34 19.17 5.89
C ARG A 51 -5.60 18.64 4.65
N PRO A 52 -4.91 17.50 4.75
CA PRO A 52 -4.14 16.96 3.64
C PRO A 52 -5.08 16.48 2.53
N ASP A 53 -4.72 16.77 1.29
CA ASP A 53 -5.38 16.18 0.12
C ASP A 53 -4.92 14.72 -0.06
N LEU A 54 -3.65 14.45 0.25
CA LEU A 54 -3.04 13.12 0.29
C LEU A 54 -2.24 12.92 1.57
N LEU A 55 -2.57 11.88 2.31
CA LEU A 55 -1.80 11.37 3.44
C LEU A 55 -1.14 10.04 3.06
N ILE A 56 0.18 10.00 3.08
CA ILE A 56 0.97 8.78 2.86
C ILE A 56 1.35 8.20 4.23
N ILE A 57 1.00 6.96 4.51
CA ILE A 57 1.39 6.23 5.70
C ILE A 57 2.37 5.15 5.24
N GLY A 58 3.57 5.10 5.82
CA GLY A 58 4.66 4.25 5.32
C GLY A 58 4.24 2.80 5.11
N GLU A 59 3.73 2.17 6.17
CA GLU A 59 3.22 0.80 6.12
C GLU A 59 2.24 0.51 7.25
N ILE A 60 1.35 -0.47 7.06
CA ILE A 60 0.52 -1.02 8.14
C ILE A 60 1.10 -2.37 8.59
N ARG A 61 1.68 -2.38 9.78
CA ARG A 61 2.33 -3.55 10.40
C ARG A 61 1.40 -4.31 11.36
N ASP A 62 0.50 -3.58 12.01
CA ASP A 62 -0.32 -4.07 13.12
C ASP A 62 -1.75 -3.50 13.08
N SER A 63 -2.60 -4.03 13.97
CA SER A 63 -4.00 -3.65 14.10
C SER A 63 -4.20 -2.19 14.52
N GLU A 64 -3.26 -1.62 15.27
CA GLU A 64 -3.35 -0.22 15.70
C GLU A 64 -3.19 0.71 14.50
N THR A 65 -2.16 0.46 13.70
CA THR A 65 -1.86 1.20 12.47
C THR A 65 -2.96 1.01 11.45
N ALA A 66 -3.46 -0.22 11.26
CA ALA A 66 -4.58 -0.51 10.35
C ALA A 66 -5.83 0.31 10.72
N ARG A 67 -6.23 0.32 12.00
CA ARG A 67 -7.36 1.13 12.48
C ARG A 67 -7.12 2.62 12.28
N ALA A 68 -5.89 3.09 12.49
CA ALA A 68 -5.57 4.50 12.32
C ALA A 68 -5.66 4.94 10.84
N VAL A 69 -5.17 4.10 9.91
CA VAL A 69 -5.30 4.28 8.46
C VAL A 69 -6.77 4.32 8.04
N VAL A 70 -7.58 3.35 8.46
CA VAL A 70 -9.03 3.28 8.14
C VAL A 70 -9.75 4.53 8.63
N ARG A 71 -9.50 4.96 9.88
CA ARG A 71 -10.08 6.20 10.41
C ARG A 71 -9.67 7.43 9.62
N ALA A 72 -8.41 7.53 9.20
CA ALA A 72 -7.96 8.63 8.35
C ALA A 72 -8.73 8.66 7.03
N SER A 73 -8.89 7.51 6.37
CA SER A 73 -9.64 7.38 5.12
C SER A 73 -11.12 7.77 5.26
N LEU A 74 -11.76 7.45 6.40
CA LEU A 74 -13.16 7.81 6.68
C LEU A 74 -13.37 9.32 6.87
N THR A 75 -12.32 10.11 7.08
CA THR A 75 -12.44 11.58 7.16
C THR A 75 -12.51 12.27 5.79
N GLY A 76 -12.39 11.51 4.69
CA GLY A 76 -12.42 12.03 3.33
C GLY A 76 -11.05 12.42 2.76
N ALA A 77 -9.97 12.26 3.53
CA ALA A 77 -8.61 12.38 3.01
C ALA A 77 -8.27 11.18 2.12
N THR A 78 -7.53 11.41 1.02
CA THR A 78 -6.95 10.29 0.26
C THR A 78 -5.78 9.73 1.06
N VAL A 79 -5.77 8.42 1.28
CA VAL A 79 -4.70 7.76 2.04
C VAL A 79 -3.99 6.73 1.17
N PHE A 80 -2.68 6.83 1.06
CA PHE A 80 -1.83 5.78 0.49
C PHE A 80 -1.06 5.09 1.62
N SER A 81 -1.05 3.77 1.60
CA SER A 81 -0.23 2.98 2.53
C SER A 81 0.29 1.74 1.85
N THR A 82 1.35 1.16 2.41
CA THR A 82 1.85 -0.16 2.01
C THR A 82 1.48 -1.23 3.03
N ILE A 83 1.46 -2.48 2.60
CA ILE A 83 1.26 -3.64 3.45
C ILE A 83 1.96 -4.85 2.83
N HIS A 84 2.54 -5.70 3.67
CA HIS A 84 3.21 -6.91 3.20
C HIS A 84 2.19 -8.01 2.93
N ALA A 85 1.97 -8.30 1.65
CA ALA A 85 1.17 -9.42 1.16
C ALA A 85 1.72 -9.93 -0.17
N LYS A 86 1.31 -11.15 -0.57
CA LYS A 86 1.78 -11.82 -1.80
C LYS A 86 0.82 -11.72 -2.99
N SER A 87 -0.31 -11.02 -2.82
CA SER A 87 -1.31 -10.85 -3.88
C SER A 87 -2.32 -9.78 -3.46
N ILE A 88 -3.16 -9.35 -4.40
CA ILE A 88 -4.28 -8.44 -4.12
C ILE A 88 -5.25 -9.05 -3.12
N ARG A 89 -5.60 -10.33 -3.29
CA ARG A 89 -6.43 -11.07 -2.34
C ARG A 89 -5.77 -11.15 -0.96
N GLY A 90 -4.46 -11.41 -0.92
CA GLY A 90 -3.70 -11.45 0.32
C GLY A 90 -3.64 -10.10 1.04
N VAL A 91 -3.66 -8.97 0.33
CA VAL A 91 -3.81 -7.64 0.95
C VAL A 91 -5.15 -7.53 1.66
N TYR A 92 -6.23 -7.96 1.00
CA TYR A 92 -7.58 -7.93 1.59
C TYR A 92 -7.66 -8.83 2.83
N GLU A 93 -7.22 -10.08 2.72
CA GLU A 93 -7.16 -11.03 3.85
C GLU A 93 -6.31 -10.50 5.00
N ARG A 94 -5.16 -9.88 4.71
CA ARG A 94 -4.27 -9.32 5.73
C ARG A 94 -4.92 -8.16 6.50
N LEU A 95 -5.70 -7.31 5.84
CA LEU A 95 -6.44 -6.24 6.50
C LEU A 95 -7.51 -6.79 7.46
N LEU A 96 -8.19 -7.86 7.06
CA LEU A 96 -9.14 -8.57 7.93
C LEU A 96 -8.45 -9.19 9.14
N GLU A 97 -7.30 -9.85 8.95
CA GLU A 97 -6.48 -10.40 10.05
C GLU A 97 -6.03 -9.32 11.04
N LEU A 98 -5.74 -8.12 10.55
CA LEU A 98 -5.39 -6.96 11.37
C LEU A 98 -6.60 -6.32 12.06
N GLY A 99 -7.80 -6.85 11.86
CA GLY A 99 -9.02 -6.44 12.57
C GLY A 99 -9.75 -5.27 11.93
N VAL A 100 -9.54 -5.03 10.63
CA VAL A 100 -10.43 -4.16 9.84
C VAL A 100 -11.63 -4.98 9.40
N SER A 101 -12.85 -4.45 9.51
CA SER A 101 -14.05 -5.19 9.11
C SER A 101 -14.28 -5.17 7.59
N GLU A 102 -15.05 -6.13 7.08
CA GLU A 102 -15.44 -6.15 5.67
C GLU A 102 -16.24 -4.90 5.28
N GLU A 103 -17.11 -4.43 6.18
CA GLU A 103 -17.89 -3.20 5.96
C GLU A 103 -16.99 -1.96 5.90
N GLU A 104 -15.98 -1.87 6.76
CA GLU A 104 -14.99 -0.78 6.72
C GLU A 104 -14.23 -0.81 5.38
N LEU A 105 -13.74 -1.99 4.97
CA LEU A 105 -13.02 -2.14 3.70
C LEU A 105 -13.90 -1.79 2.49
N ALA A 106 -15.17 -2.18 2.49
CA ALA A 106 -16.11 -1.84 1.42
C ALA A 106 -16.29 -0.32 1.25
N VAL A 107 -16.10 0.46 2.33
CA VAL A 107 -16.18 1.92 2.30
C VAL A 107 -14.85 2.57 1.92
N VAL A 108 -13.74 2.11 2.51
CA VAL A 108 -12.46 2.84 2.44
C VAL A 108 -11.49 2.35 1.36
N LEU A 109 -11.54 1.07 0.95
CA LEU A 109 -10.54 0.49 0.07
C LEU A 109 -10.84 0.76 -1.40
N GLN A 110 -10.17 1.76 -1.98
CA GLN A 110 -10.38 2.20 -3.37
C GLN A 110 -9.52 1.47 -4.40
N GLY A 111 -8.41 0.87 -4.00
CA GLY A 111 -7.57 0.10 -4.89
C GLY A 111 -6.41 -0.59 -4.20
N VAL A 112 -5.95 -1.69 -4.79
CA VAL A 112 -4.76 -2.42 -4.38
C VAL A 112 -3.86 -2.56 -5.59
N CYS A 113 -2.59 -2.17 -5.42
CA CYS A 113 -1.52 -2.37 -6.38
C CYS A 113 -0.53 -3.37 -5.78
N TYR A 114 -0.40 -4.54 -6.40
CA TYR A 114 0.60 -5.54 -6.03
C TYR A 114 1.77 -5.46 -7.02
N GLN A 115 2.98 -5.28 -6.52
CA GLN A 115 4.16 -5.04 -7.34
C GLN A 115 5.32 -5.96 -6.93
N ARG A 116 6.06 -6.47 -7.92
CA ARG A 116 7.36 -7.14 -7.72
C ARG A 116 8.40 -6.56 -8.66
N LEU A 117 9.63 -6.45 -8.16
CA LEU A 117 10.81 -6.15 -8.98
C LEU A 117 11.50 -7.47 -9.31
N ILE A 118 11.44 -7.89 -10.56
CA ILE A 118 11.89 -9.21 -11.02
C ILE A 118 12.34 -9.14 -12.48
N GLY A 119 13.32 -9.98 -12.85
CA GLY A 119 13.80 -10.08 -14.23
C GLY A 119 14.48 -8.80 -14.75
N GLY A 120 14.96 -7.94 -13.86
CA GLY A 120 15.53 -6.63 -14.21
C GLY A 120 14.50 -5.53 -14.46
N GLY A 121 13.21 -5.80 -14.24
CA GLY A 121 12.12 -4.83 -14.37
C GLY A 121 11.14 -4.88 -13.19
N GLY A 122 9.94 -4.33 -13.41
CA GLY A 122 8.85 -4.35 -12.45
C GLY A 122 7.56 -4.85 -13.09
N ILE A 123 6.89 -5.79 -12.42
CA ILE A 123 5.55 -6.25 -12.80
C ILE A 123 4.53 -5.78 -11.78
N VAL A 124 3.32 -5.54 -12.24
CA VAL A 124 2.24 -4.97 -11.44
C VAL A 124 0.94 -5.71 -11.73
N ASP A 125 0.20 -6.00 -10.67
CA ASP A 125 -1.22 -6.28 -10.74
C ASP A 125 -2.01 -5.21 -9.98
N PHE A 126 -3.22 -4.94 -10.46
CA PHE A 126 -4.06 -3.89 -9.90
C PHE A 126 -5.53 -4.29 -9.94
N ALA A 127 -6.22 -4.01 -8.84
CA ALA A 127 -7.67 -4.12 -8.72
C ALA A 127 -8.22 -2.93 -7.95
N ASN A 128 -9.46 -2.54 -8.25
CA ASN A 128 -10.22 -1.51 -7.55
C ASN A 128 -11.58 -2.00 -7.05
N ARG A 129 -11.78 -3.32 -7.09
CA ARG A 129 -13.00 -4.04 -6.70
C ARG A 129 -12.67 -5.53 -6.62
N ASP A 130 -13.62 -6.32 -6.13
CA ASP A 130 -13.57 -7.79 -6.14
C ASP A 130 -12.29 -8.37 -5.51
N TYR A 131 -11.73 -7.69 -4.49
CA TYR A 131 -10.42 -8.01 -3.93
C TYR A 131 -10.34 -9.44 -3.37
N GLN A 132 -11.41 -9.88 -2.69
CA GLN A 132 -11.53 -11.23 -2.14
C GLN A 132 -11.52 -12.31 -3.21
N GLU A 133 -12.12 -12.03 -4.37
CA GLU A 133 -12.27 -12.98 -5.48
C GLU A 133 -11.20 -12.77 -6.57
N HIS A 134 -10.23 -11.88 -6.32
CA HIS A 134 -9.25 -11.47 -7.33
C HIS A 134 -8.35 -12.63 -7.75
N GLN A 135 -8.44 -12.98 -9.03
CA GLN A 135 -7.76 -14.13 -9.61
C GLN A 135 -6.30 -13.83 -9.93
N ALA A 136 -5.44 -14.83 -9.72
CA ALA A 136 -4.01 -14.75 -10.02
C ALA A 136 -3.66 -14.96 -11.49
N ALA A 137 -4.64 -15.21 -12.37
CA ALA A 137 -4.39 -15.58 -13.77
C ALA A 137 -3.51 -14.55 -14.50
N LYS A 138 -3.90 -13.27 -14.43
CA LYS A 138 -3.15 -12.17 -15.06
C LYS A 138 -1.73 -12.03 -14.51
N TRP A 139 -1.54 -12.28 -13.21
CA TRP A 139 -0.21 -12.29 -12.60
C TRP A 139 0.62 -13.45 -13.14
N ASN A 140 0.08 -14.66 -13.11
CA ASN A 140 0.78 -15.86 -13.53
C ASN A 140 1.13 -15.83 -15.03
N GLU A 141 0.29 -15.24 -15.88
CA GLU A 141 0.59 -14.98 -17.29
C GLU A 141 1.79 -14.05 -17.48
N GLN A 142 1.92 -13.00 -16.66
CA GLN A 142 3.10 -12.12 -16.70
C GLN A 142 4.38 -12.87 -16.29
N ILE A 143 4.29 -13.73 -15.27
CA ILE A 143 5.41 -14.58 -14.84
C ILE A 143 5.81 -15.56 -15.95
N ASP A 144 4.83 -16.18 -16.62
CA ASP A 144 5.09 -17.09 -17.75
C ASP A 144 5.74 -16.38 -18.92
N GLN A 145 5.33 -15.14 -19.21
CA GLN A 145 5.95 -14.34 -20.26
C GLN A 145 7.40 -13.98 -19.91
N LEU A 146 7.71 -13.60 -18.67
CA LEU A 146 9.08 -13.34 -18.23
C LEU A 146 9.98 -14.59 -18.34
N LEU A 147 9.44 -15.77 -18.02
CA LEU A 147 10.16 -17.03 -18.17
C LEU A 147 10.44 -17.33 -19.65
N LYS A 148 9.42 -17.15 -20.50
CA LYS A 148 9.53 -17.37 -21.95
C LYS A 148 10.55 -16.45 -22.60
N ASP A 149 10.63 -15.20 -22.15
CA ASP A 149 11.59 -14.21 -22.65
C ASP A 149 12.99 -14.37 -22.05
N GLY A 150 13.19 -15.34 -21.14
CA GLY A 150 14.48 -15.63 -20.53
C GLY A 150 14.92 -14.63 -19.45
N HIS A 151 14.00 -13.80 -18.96
CA HIS A 151 14.29 -12.82 -17.90
C HIS A 151 14.40 -13.48 -16.52
N ILE A 152 13.80 -14.66 -16.33
CA ILE A 152 13.82 -15.41 -15.07
C ILE A 152 14.04 -16.91 -15.31
N THR A 153 14.48 -17.61 -14.26
CA THR A 153 14.60 -19.08 -14.25
C THR A 153 13.26 -19.75 -13.93
N SER A 154 13.12 -21.04 -14.25
CA SER A 154 11.93 -21.83 -13.89
C SER A 154 11.65 -21.84 -12.38
N LEU A 155 12.70 -21.92 -11.56
CA LEU A 155 12.58 -21.87 -10.10
C LEU A 155 12.03 -20.52 -9.61
N GLN A 156 12.47 -19.42 -10.23
CA GLN A 156 11.93 -18.09 -9.93
C GLN A 156 10.46 -17.99 -10.35
N ALA A 157 10.11 -18.51 -11.52
CA ALA A 157 8.72 -18.54 -11.97
C ALA A 157 7.81 -19.33 -11.01
N GLU A 158 8.24 -20.50 -10.56
CA GLU A 158 7.50 -21.31 -9.58
C GLU A 158 7.31 -20.58 -8.24
N THR A 159 8.33 -19.85 -7.78
CA THR A 159 8.29 -19.11 -6.51
C THR A 159 7.35 -17.90 -6.57
N GLU A 160 7.28 -17.25 -7.74
CA GLU A 160 6.56 -15.98 -7.91
C GLU A 160 5.12 -16.17 -8.40
N LYS A 161 4.79 -17.34 -8.95
CA LYS A 161 3.41 -17.69 -9.26
C LYS A 161 2.57 -17.73 -7.99
N ILE A 162 1.36 -17.18 -8.11
CA ILE A 162 0.38 -17.16 -7.03
C ILE A 162 -0.60 -18.30 -7.28
N SER A 163 -0.73 -19.16 -6.27
CA SER A 163 -1.75 -20.21 -6.23
C SER A 163 -2.56 -20.01 -4.95
N TYR A 164 -3.87 -19.86 -5.09
CA TYR A 164 -4.77 -19.89 -3.95
C TYR A 164 -5.08 -21.36 -3.64
N SER A 165 -4.88 -21.76 -2.38
CA SER A 165 -5.29 -23.06 -1.87
C SER A 165 -6.80 -23.15 -1.68
#